data_AF-A0A0N4TFQ2-F1
#
_entry.id   AF-A0A0N4TFQ2-F1
#
_cell.length_a   1.000
_cell.length_b   1.000
_cell.length_c   1.000
_cell.angle_alpha   90.00
_cell.angle_beta   90.00
_cell.angle_gamma   90.00
#
_symmetry.space_group_name_H-M   'P 1'
#
loop_
_entity.id
_entity.type
_entity.pdbx_description
1 polymer ?
#
loop_
_entity_poly.entity_id
_entity_poly.type
_entity_poly.pdbx_seq_one_letter_code
_entity_poly.pdbx_strand_id
1 'polypeptide(L)'
;MKNYDQLTSTLSALNRTEEVALVLYSVACKKPPNERIVYLKKCLNSCTAIPSLQAFSKSVNEYIDLLERQIIIEDADEALIKDGKNKIFQQYPKTTTLIGRPVLTTLYYSCLYHFDLPVVL
;
A
#
# COMPACT_ATOMS: atom_id res chain seq x y z
N MET A 1 23.76 0.13 -6.23
CA MET A 1 22.81 0.09 -5.09
C MET A 1 22.69 1.51 -4.56
N LYS A 2 21.52 2.17 -4.65
CA LYS A 2 21.36 3.54 -4.10
C LYS A 2 21.28 3.43 -2.58
N ASN A 3 22.25 4.00 -1.85
CA ASN A 3 22.31 3.91 -0.39
C ASN A 3 21.37 4.95 0.24
N TYR A 4 20.10 4.58 0.37
CA TYR A 4 19.06 5.45 0.96
C TYR A 4 19.29 5.70 2.44
N ASP A 5 19.92 4.77 3.16
CA ASP A 5 20.25 4.93 4.58
C ASP A 5 21.30 6.02 4.78
N GLN A 6 22.32 6.06 3.92
CA GLN A 6 23.29 7.16 3.91
C GLN A 6 22.62 8.49 3.58
N LEU A 7 21.74 8.54 2.57
CA LEU A 7 21.04 9.77 2.19
C LEU A 7 20.15 10.30 3.32
N THR A 8 19.33 9.45 3.92
CA THR A 8 18.45 9.83 5.04
C THR A 8 19.24 10.25 6.26
N SER A 9 20.37 9.59 6.56
CA SER A 9 21.27 9.96 7.65
C SER A 9 21.90 11.35 7.41
N THR A 10 22.40 11.61 6.20
CA THR A 10 22.98 12.91 5.84
C THR A 10 21.96 14.03 5.90
N LEU A 11 20.75 13.82 5.36
CA LEU A 11 19.68 14.83 5.41
C LEU A 11 19.25 15.10 6.86
N SER A 12 19.14 14.06 7.68
CA SER A 12 18.85 14.21 9.11
C SER A 12 19.91 15.03 9.84
N ALA A 13 21.20 14.77 9.57
CA ALA A 13 22.30 15.54 10.16
C ALA A 13 22.32 17.02 9.74
N LEU A 14 21.75 17.34 8.58
CA LEU A 14 21.58 18.70 8.07
C LEU A 14 20.24 19.34 8.49
N ASN A 15 19.47 18.69 9.36
CA ASN A 15 18.12 19.11 9.78
C ASN A 15 17.12 19.29 8.61
N ARG A 16 17.34 18.56 7.51
CA ARG A 16 16.49 18.54 6.30
C ARG A 16 15.40 17.49 6.42
N THR A 17 14.52 17.67 7.41
CA THR A 17 13.54 16.67 7.83
C THR A 17 12.42 16.46 6.81
N GLU A 18 12.07 17.49 6.03
CA GLU A 18 11.10 17.38 4.93
C GLU A 18 11.61 16.44 3.82
N GLU A 19 12.88 16.61 3.43
CA GLU A 19 13.49 15.78 2.40
C GLU A 19 13.67 14.33 2.86
N VAL A 20 13.90 14.10 4.16
CA VAL A 20 13.88 12.75 4.73
C VAL A 20 12.50 12.11 4.50
N ALA A 21 11.41 12.82 4.79
CA ALA A 21 10.05 12.31 4.57
C ALA A 21 9.81 11.98 3.08
N LEU A 22 10.21 12.86 2.16
CA LEU A 22 10.09 12.64 0.71
C LEU A 22 10.92 11.45 0.24
N VAL A 23 12.13 11.25 0.79
CA VAL A 23 12.96 10.08 0.49
C VAL A 23 12.28 8.80 0.99
N LEU A 24 11.73 8.80 2.22
CA LEU A 24 11.01 7.65 2.76
C LEU A 24 9.82 7.27 1.87
N TYR A 25 9.03 8.25 1.43
CA TYR A 25 7.92 8.02 0.50
C TYR A 25 8.41 7.47 -0.84
N SER A 26 9.46 8.07 -1.42
CA SER A 26 10.06 7.61 -2.69
C SER A 26 10.61 6.19 -2.61
N VAL A 27 11.17 5.81 -1.46
CA VAL A 27 11.64 4.44 -1.21
C VAL A 27 10.45 3.51 -1.10
N ALA A 28 9.41 3.87 -0.35
CA ALA A 28 8.19 3.07 -0.21
C ALA A 28 7.61 2.65 -1.57
N CYS A 29 7.52 3.57 -2.53
CA CYS A 29 7.01 3.28 -3.88
C CYS A 29 7.79 2.18 -4.62
N LYS A 30 9.05 1.93 -4.26
CA LYS A 30 9.92 0.92 -4.89
C LYS A 30 9.99 -0.39 -4.10
N LYS A 31 9.39 -0.42 -2.91
CA LYS A 31 9.40 -1.59 -2.03
C LYS A 31 8.26 -2.56 -2.36
N PRO A 32 8.44 -3.86 -2.07
CA PRO A 32 7.34 -4.82 -2.09
C PRO A 32 6.26 -4.44 -1.06
N PRO A 33 5.03 -4.96 -1.17
CA PRO A 33 3.86 -4.47 -0.42
C PRO A 33 4.08 -4.32 1.10
N ASN A 34 4.59 -5.38 1.74
CA ASN A 34 4.81 -5.39 3.19
C ASN A 34 5.88 -4.38 3.62
N GLU A 35 7.01 -4.31 2.90
CA GLU A 35 8.04 -3.31 3.18
C GLU A 35 7.57 -1.89 2.85
N ARG A 36 6.76 -1.70 1.79
CA ARG A 36 6.19 -0.40 1.41
C ARG A 36 5.40 0.19 2.57
N ILE A 37 4.55 -0.60 3.23
CA ILE A 37 3.79 -0.16 4.40
C ILE A 37 4.73 0.31 5.53
N VAL A 38 5.82 -0.41 5.79
CA VAL A 38 6.80 0.00 6.82
C VAL A 38 7.39 1.37 6.52
N TYR A 39 7.78 1.64 5.28
CA TYR A 39 8.33 2.95 4.89
C TYR A 39 7.26 4.06 4.86
N LEU A 40 6.02 3.75 4.44
CA LEU A 40 4.91 4.70 4.51
C LEU A 40 4.58 5.08 5.95
N LYS A 41 4.61 4.12 6.90
CA LYS A 41 4.43 4.40 8.33
C LYS A 41 5.52 5.33 8.88
N LYS A 42 6.78 5.14 8.47
CA LYS A 42 7.87 6.09 8.79
C LYS A 42 7.61 7.47 8.19
N CYS A 43 7.17 7.54 6.94
CA CYS A 43 6.81 8.79 6.27
C CYS A 43 5.64 9.50 6.98
N LEU A 44 4.60 8.75 7.38
CA LEU A 44 3.45 9.28 8.09
C LEU A 44 3.85 9.93 9.41
N ASN A 45 4.77 9.32 10.17
CA ASN A 45 5.31 9.91 11.39
C ASN A 45 6.01 11.26 11.11
N SER A 46 6.69 11.39 9.98
CA SER A 46 7.26 12.68 9.56
C SER A 46 6.18 13.68 9.16
N CYS A 47 5.16 13.25 8.42
CA CYS A 47 4.03 14.11 8.02
C CYS A 47 3.27 14.67 9.23
N THR A 48 3.07 13.88 10.28
CA THR A 48 2.37 14.33 11.49
C THR A 48 3.22 15.29 12.32
N ALA A 49 4.53 15.06 12.38
CA ALA A 49 5.47 15.85 13.19
C ALA A 49 5.88 17.19 12.53
N ILE A 50 5.88 17.29 11.19
CA ILE A 50 6.38 18.45 10.46
C ILE A 50 5.19 19.30 9.96
N PRO A 51 5.00 20.55 10.44
CA PRO A 51 3.83 21.37 10.10
C PRO A 51 3.58 21.56 8.60
N SER A 52 4.63 21.76 7.80
CA SER A 52 4.54 21.92 6.33
C SER A 52 4.04 20.66 5.61
N LEU A 53 4.15 19.48 6.24
CA LEU A 53 3.75 18.20 5.66
C LEU A 53 2.42 17.66 6.21
N GLN A 54 1.83 18.31 7.22
CA GLN A 54 0.62 17.79 7.89
C GLN A 54 -0.54 17.54 6.93
N ALA A 55 -0.70 18.39 5.91
CA ALA A 55 -1.72 18.25 4.87
C ALA A 55 -1.69 16.89 4.14
N PHE A 56 -0.53 16.23 4.08
CA PHE A 56 -0.37 14.93 3.41
C PHE A 56 -0.67 13.73 4.31
N SER A 57 -0.74 13.92 5.64
CA SER A 57 -0.89 12.82 6.60
C SER A 57 -2.10 11.95 6.31
N LYS A 58 -3.25 12.58 5.99
CA LYS A 58 -4.48 11.88 5.65
C LYS A 58 -4.29 10.98 4.43
N SER A 59 -3.74 11.50 3.34
CA SER A 59 -3.55 10.73 2.11
C SER A 59 -2.53 9.60 2.28
N VAL A 60 -1.46 9.81 3.06
CA VAL A 60 -0.49 8.75 3.35
C VAL A 60 -1.14 7.64 4.20
N ASN A 61 -1.94 8.02 5.21
CA ASN A 61 -2.68 7.04 6.02
C ASN A 61 -3.70 6.25 5.21
N GLU A 62 -4.51 6.92 4.40
CA GLU A 62 -5.49 6.25 3.52
C GLU A 62 -4.81 5.31 2.53
N TYR A 63 -3.60 5.64 2.05
CA TYR A 63 -2.84 4.75 1.19
C TYR A 63 -2.33 3.50 1.94
N ILE A 64 -1.88 3.66 3.19
CA ILE A 64 -1.52 2.53 4.06
C ILE A 64 -2.73 1.62 4.26
N ASP A 65 -3.87 2.19 4.66
CA ASP A 65 -5.10 1.44 4.93
C ASP A 65 -5.60 0.70 3.67
N LEU A 66 -5.43 1.30 2.48
CA LEU A 66 -5.77 0.66 1.22
C LEU A 66 -4.85 -0.53 0.94
N LEU A 67 -3.53 -0.37 1.07
CA LEU A 67 -2.57 -1.46 0.86
C LEU A 67 -2.80 -2.62 1.82
N GLU A 68 -3.06 -2.35 3.09
CA GLU A 68 -3.34 -3.39 4.09
C GLU A 68 -4.57 -4.22 3.71
N ARG A 69 -5.66 -3.58 3.25
CA ARG A 69 -6.85 -4.29 2.75
C ARG A 69 -6.56 -5.08 1.47
N GLN A 70 -5.84 -4.49 0.53
CA GLN A 70 -5.51 -5.14 -0.74
C GLN A 70 -4.65 -6.39 -0.54
N ILE A 71 -3.69 -6.38 0.40
CA ILE A 71 -2.85 -7.54 0.71
C ILE A 71 -3.71 -8.70 1.23
N ILE A 72 -4.63 -8.44 2.14
CA ILE A 72 -5.52 -9.47 2.70
C ILE A 72 -6.39 -10.09 1.60
N ILE A 73 -6.98 -9.26 0.72
CA ILE A 73 -7.80 -9.74 -0.41
C ILE A 73 -6.94 -10.56 -1.38
N GLU A 74 -5.75 -10.04 -1.73
CA GLU A 74 -4.83 -10.69 -2.65
C GLU A 74 -4.43 -12.09 -2.16
N ASP A 75 -4.04 -12.22 -0.89
CA ASP A 75 -3.61 -13.49 -0.30
C ASP A 75 -4.78 -14.50 -0.25
N ALA A 76 -5.99 -14.04 0.08
CA ALA A 76 -7.19 -14.89 0.07
C ALA A 76 -7.52 -15.38 -1.35
N ASP A 77 -7.44 -14.49 -2.34
CA ASP A 77 -7.73 -14.81 -3.74
C ASP A 77 -6.71 -15.79 -4.32
N GLU A 78 -5.41 -15.58 -4.06
CA GLU A 78 -4.37 -16.53 -4.47
C GLU A 78 -4.57 -17.92 -3.87
N ALA A 79 -5.02 -18.01 -2.62
CA ALA A 79 -5.35 -19.29 -1.99
C ALA A 79 -6.55 -19.98 -2.66
N LEU A 80 -7.62 -19.22 -2.97
CA LEU A 80 -8.81 -19.72 -3.68
C LEU A 80 -8.50 -20.18 -5.11
N ILE A 81 -7.66 -19.42 -5.82
CA ILE A 81 -7.19 -19.76 -7.17
C ILE A 81 -6.37 -21.05 -7.12
N LYS A 82 -5.48 -21.18 -6.13
CA LYS A 82 -4.67 -22.39 -5.94
C LYS A 82 -5.49 -23.63 -5.60
N ASP A 83 -6.55 -23.50 -4.79
CA ASP A 83 -7.49 -24.62 -4.53
C ASP A 83 -8.27 -25.02 -5.78
N GLY A 84 -8.43 -24.09 -6.73
CA GLY A 84 -9.00 -24.36 -8.05
C GLY A 84 -10.49 -24.65 -8.05
N LYS A 85 -11.20 -24.45 -6.93
CA LYS A 85 -12.65 -24.71 -6.80
C LYS A 85 -13.53 -23.46 -6.88
N ASN A 86 -12.93 -22.26 -6.88
CA ASN A 86 -13.70 -21.02 -6.97
C ASN A 86 -14.21 -20.79 -8.41
N LYS A 87 -15.53 -20.86 -8.60
CA LYS A 87 -16.19 -20.72 -9.92
C LYS A 87 -15.97 -19.34 -10.55
N ILE A 88 -15.90 -18.27 -9.75
CA ILE A 88 -15.72 -16.91 -10.27
C ILE A 88 -14.34 -16.78 -10.90
N PHE A 89 -13.27 -17.23 -10.23
CA PHE A 89 -11.92 -17.18 -10.79
C PHE A 89 -11.69 -18.16 -11.94
N GLN A 90 -12.45 -19.26 -12.03
CA GLN A 90 -12.45 -20.12 -13.20
C GLN A 90 -13.10 -19.44 -14.43
N GLN A 91 -14.23 -18.76 -14.22
CA GLN A 91 -14.97 -18.08 -15.29
C GLN A 91 -14.30 -16.76 -15.72
N TYR A 92 -13.72 -16.04 -14.76
CA TYR A 92 -13.07 -14.74 -14.95
C TYR A 92 -11.68 -14.75 -14.28
N PRO A 93 -10.65 -15.34 -14.92
CA PRO A 93 -9.32 -15.45 -14.33
C PRO A 93 -8.75 -14.11 -13.89
N LYS A 94 -8.16 -14.08 -12.69
CA LYS A 94 -7.41 -12.92 -12.20
C LYS A 94 -6.13 -12.77 -13.04
N THR A 95 -5.97 -11.61 -13.69
CA THR A 95 -4.84 -11.35 -14.62
C THR A 95 -3.77 -10.44 -14.03
N THR A 96 -4.06 -9.77 -12.92
CA THR A 96 -3.14 -8.83 -12.31
C THR A 96 -3.36 -8.74 -10.80
N THR A 97 -2.34 -8.25 -10.11
CA THR A 97 -2.42 -7.98 -8.68
C THR A 97 -3.32 -6.79 -8.38
N LEU A 98 -4.10 -6.91 -7.31
CA LEU A 98 -4.89 -5.84 -6.72
C LEU A 98 -4.00 -4.84 -5.96
N ILE A 99 -2.83 -5.28 -5.49
CA ILE A 99 -1.97 -4.50 -4.60
C ILE A 99 -1.41 -3.27 -5.33
N GLY A 100 -1.58 -2.11 -4.71
CA GLY A 100 -1.14 -0.82 -5.23
C GLY A 100 -2.07 -0.23 -6.29
N ARG A 101 -3.21 -0.85 -6.58
CA ARG A 101 -4.23 -0.28 -7.46
C ARG A 101 -4.95 0.90 -6.78
N PRO A 102 -5.46 1.88 -7.53
CA PRO A 102 -6.29 2.95 -6.96
C PRO A 102 -7.54 2.39 -6.27
N VAL A 103 -8.07 3.11 -5.28
CA VAL A 103 -9.28 2.71 -4.54
C VAL A 103 -10.48 2.41 -5.46
N LEU A 104 -10.64 3.17 -6.55
CA LEU A 104 -11.72 2.94 -7.51
C LEU A 104 -11.54 1.61 -8.25
N THR A 105 -10.31 1.27 -8.63
CA THR A 105 -9.99 -0.04 -9.23
C THR A 105 -10.19 -1.16 -8.22
N THR A 106 -9.86 -0.93 -6.95
CA THR A 106 -10.13 -1.90 -5.88
C THR A 106 -11.63 -2.12 -5.67
N LEU A 107 -12.43 -1.06 -5.68
CA LEU A 107 -13.88 -1.17 -5.61
C LEU A 107 -14.44 -1.96 -6.78
N TYR A 108 -14.04 -1.61 -8.02
CA TYR A 108 -14.45 -2.35 -9.21
C TYR A 108 -14.08 -3.83 -9.13
N TYR A 109 -12.85 -4.13 -8.68
CA TYR A 109 -12.38 -5.49 -8.47
C TYR A 109 -13.26 -6.23 -7.46
N SER A 110 -13.57 -5.62 -6.32
CA SER A 110 -14.46 -6.20 -5.31
C SER A 110 -15.87 -6.42 -5.86
N CYS A 111 -16.41 -5.52 -6.68
CA CYS A 111 -17.71 -5.73 -7.33
C CYS A 111 -17.69 -6.88 -8.36
N LEU A 112 -16.54 -7.21 -8.95
CA LEU A 112 -16.43 -8.30 -9.91
C LEU A 112 -16.26 -9.66 -9.22
N TYR A 113 -15.44 -9.71 -8.18
CA TYR A 113 -15.00 -10.97 -7.57
C TYR A 113 -15.63 -11.29 -6.21
N HIS A 114 -16.13 -10.27 -5.51
CA HIS A 114 -16.50 -10.32 -4.09
C HIS A 114 -17.85 -9.62 -3.84
N PHE A 115 -18.74 -9.60 -4.83
CA PHE A 115 -20.02 -8.88 -4.78
C PHE A 115 -21.00 -9.43 -3.74
N ASP A 116 -20.77 -10.67 -3.29
CA ASP A 116 -21.53 -11.37 -2.26
C ASP A 116 -20.95 -11.17 -0.85
N LEU A 117 -19.89 -10.37 -0.69
CA LEU A 117 -19.25 -10.07 0.59
C LEU A 117 -19.48 -8.61 1.05
N PRO A 118 -19.46 -8.35 2.38
CA PRO A 118 -19.48 -9.35 3.45
C PRO A 118 -20.88 -9.96 3.56
N VAL A 119 -20.97 -11.29 3.68
CA VAL A 119 -22.21 -11.93 4.12
C VAL A 119 -22.38 -11.60 5.60
N VAL A 120 -23.11 -10.53 5.89
CA VAL A 120 -23.71 -10.33 7.21
C VAL A 120 -25.00 -11.14 7.19
N LEU A 121 -25.04 -12.23 7.97
CA LEU A 121 -26.28 -12.97 8.25
C LEU A 121 -27.26 -12.09 9.03
#